data_AF-A0A818AW76-F1
#
_entry.id   AF-A0A818AW76-F1
#
_cell.length_a   1.000
_cell.length_b   1.000
_cell.length_c   1.000
_cell.angle_alpha   90.00
_cell.angle_beta   90.00
_cell.angle_gamma   90.00
#
_symmetry.space_group_name_H-M   'P 1'
#
loop_
_entity.id
_entity.type
_entity.pdbx_description
1 polymer ?
#
loop_
_entity_poly.entity_id
_entity_poly.type
_entity_poly.pdbx_seq_one_letter_code
_entity_poly.pdbx_strand_id
1 'polypeptide(L)'
;IRIIKGKIEDIELPEGIQKVDIIIAEWMGYCLFYDSIIQSVIYARDKFLKSDGLIFPDRATMHMVGIEDRDYKEDKVEWWSNVYGYNMGCLKNYVMREPLVDTVDKRQICTDHFPLK
;
A
#
# COMPACT_ATOMS: atom_id res chain seq x y z
N ILE A 1 7.87 15.74 -23.77
CA ILE A 1 7.24 14.60 -23.08
C ILE A 1 6.76 13.63 -24.14
N ARG A 2 7.12 12.35 -24.06
CA ARG A 2 6.67 11.30 -24.98
C ARG A 2 5.96 10.22 -24.17
N ILE A 3 4.78 9.81 -24.62
CA ILE A 3 3.96 8.79 -23.95
C ILE A 3 4.14 7.48 -24.73
N ILE A 4 4.47 6.41 -24.00
CA ILE A 4 4.57 5.06 -24.54
C ILE A 4 3.49 4.23 -23.84
N LYS A 5 2.58 3.65 -24.62
CA LYS A 5 1.52 2.79 -24.09
C LYS A 5 2.04 1.36 -24.05
N GLY A 6 2.16 0.81 -22.85
CA GLY A 6 2.57 -0.57 -22.62
C GLY A 6 2.92 -0.81 -21.16
N LYS A 7 3.13 -2.06 -20.79
CA LYS A 7 3.76 -2.42 -19.52
C LYS A 7 5.24 -2.10 -19.61
N ILE A 8 5.86 -1.67 -18.51
CA ILE A 8 7.29 -1.28 -18.53
C ILE A 8 8.19 -2.46 -18.92
N GLU A 9 7.73 -3.67 -18.63
CA GLU A 9 8.36 -4.95 -18.94
C GLU A 9 8.37 -5.27 -20.45
N ASP A 10 7.38 -4.76 -21.19
CA ASP A 10 7.14 -5.10 -22.59
C ASP A 10 7.57 -3.99 -23.57
N ILE A 11 8.01 -2.84 -23.06
CA ILE A 11 8.44 -1.71 -23.89
C ILE A 11 9.97 -1.62 -23.99
N GLU A 12 10.39 -0.91 -25.03
CA GLU A 12 11.74 -0.39 -25.16
C GLU A 12 11.71 1.14 -25.10
N LEU A 13 12.82 1.73 -24.67
CA LEU A 13 12.99 3.17 -24.67
C LEU A 13 13.04 3.71 -26.12
N PRO A 14 12.70 5.00 -26.33
CA PRO A 14 12.79 5.62 -27.65
C PRO A 14 14.16 5.46 -28.30
N GLU A 15 14.20 5.43 -29.64
CA GLU A 15 15.43 5.30 -30.41
C GLU A 15 16.52 6.29 -29.94
N GLY A 16 17.73 5.78 -29.75
CA GLY A 16 18.87 6.54 -29.24
C GLY A 16 18.95 6.64 -27.70
N ILE A 17 17.96 6.16 -26.95
CA ILE A 17 17.96 6.13 -25.49
C ILE A 17 18.08 4.69 -25.00
N GLN A 18 19.17 4.37 -24.31
CA GLN A 18 19.37 3.04 -23.70
C GLN A 18 19.13 3.04 -22.19
N LYS A 19 19.43 4.17 -21.53
CA LYS A 19 19.30 4.34 -20.09
C LYS A 19 18.77 5.74 -19.76
N VAL A 20 18.07 5.85 -18.63
CA VAL A 20 17.55 7.11 -18.06
C VAL A 20 18.35 7.50 -16.82
N ASP A 21 18.45 8.80 -16.58
CA ASP A 21 19.09 9.36 -15.39
C ASP A 21 18.20 9.30 -14.15
N ILE A 22 16.88 9.37 -14.34
CA ILE A 22 15.90 9.47 -13.26
C ILE A 22 14.67 8.60 -13.57
N ILE A 23 14.20 7.86 -12.57
CA ILE A 23 12.87 7.24 -12.56
C ILE A 23 12.00 7.97 -11.53
N ILE A 24 10.82 8.39 -11.95
CA ILE A 24 9.80 8.97 -11.07
C ILE A 24 8.58 8.06 -11.16
N ALA A 25 8.16 7.50 -10.03
CA ALA A 25 7.01 6.61 -9.97
C ALA A 25 6.22 6.85 -8.68
N GLU A 26 4.91 6.97 -8.84
CA GLU A 26 3.97 6.71 -7.76
C GLU A 26 3.74 5.21 -7.78
N TRP A 27 4.20 4.51 -6.74
CA TRP A 27 4.19 3.05 -6.70
C TRP A 27 3.54 2.48 -5.45
N MET A 28 3.18 3.34 -4.48
CA MET A 28 2.82 2.93 -3.15
C MET A 28 1.35 2.53 -3.10
N GLY A 29 1.09 1.34 -2.58
CA GLY A 29 -0.25 0.82 -2.39
C GLY A 29 -0.76 0.95 -0.95
N TYR A 30 -1.92 0.36 -0.66
CA TYR A 30 -2.40 0.24 0.72
C TYR A 30 -1.43 -0.62 1.54
N CYS A 31 -1.19 -0.23 2.80
CA CYS A 31 -0.17 -0.87 3.63
C CYS A 31 1.19 -0.96 2.88
N LEU A 32 1.51 0.08 2.09
CA LEU A 32 2.66 0.22 1.18
C LEU A 32 2.68 -0.74 -0.02
N PHE A 33 2.31 -2.01 0.16
CA PHE A 33 2.55 -3.08 -0.81
C PHE A 33 1.31 -3.60 -1.53
N TYR A 34 0.11 -3.45 -0.97
CA TYR A 34 -1.12 -3.96 -1.58
C TYR A 34 -1.51 -3.11 -2.80
N ASP A 35 -1.66 -3.74 -3.97
CA ASP A 35 -1.80 -3.08 -5.28
C ASP A 35 -0.63 -2.15 -5.66
N SER A 36 0.52 -2.31 -5.00
CA SER A 36 1.73 -1.55 -5.36
C SER A 36 2.32 -2.04 -6.69
N ILE A 37 2.95 -1.12 -7.43
CA ILE A 37 3.71 -1.42 -8.65
C ILE A 37 5.22 -1.42 -8.41
N ILE A 38 5.65 -1.63 -7.16
CA ILE A 38 7.07 -1.60 -6.77
C ILE A 38 7.92 -2.57 -7.59
N GLN A 39 7.36 -3.72 -7.99
CA GLN A 39 8.04 -4.70 -8.84
C GLN A 39 8.39 -4.13 -10.22
N SER A 40 7.47 -3.38 -10.84
CA SER A 40 7.70 -2.70 -12.11
C SER A 40 8.72 -1.55 -11.98
N VAL A 41 8.75 -0.85 -10.84
CA VAL A 41 9.78 0.16 -10.55
C VAL A 41 11.15 -0.48 -10.41
N ILE A 42 11.25 -1.61 -9.70
CA ILE A 42 12.50 -2.38 -9.57
C ILE A 42 12.96 -2.89 -10.94
N TYR A 43 12.06 -3.44 -11.75
CA TYR A 43 12.36 -3.86 -13.12
C TYR A 43 12.89 -2.68 -13.96
N ALA A 44 12.21 -1.54 -13.91
CA ALA A 44 12.62 -0.33 -14.63
C ALA A 44 14.00 0.17 -14.17
N ARG A 45 14.29 0.11 -12.86
CA ARG A 45 15.61 0.44 -12.33
C ARG A 45 16.68 -0.46 -12.95
N ASP A 46 16.49 -1.76 -12.86
CA ASP A 46 17.51 -2.72 -13.28
C ASP A 46 17.74 -2.67 -14.80
N LYS A 47 16.66 -2.55 -15.59
CA LYS A 47 16.73 -2.50 -17.05
C LYS A 47 17.14 -1.13 -17.57
N PHE A 48 16.53 -0.05 -17.08
CA PHE A 48 16.59 1.27 -17.74
C PHE A 48 17.35 2.34 -16.96
N LEU A 49 17.64 2.19 -15.66
CA LEU A 49 18.38 3.24 -14.93
C LEU A 49 19.89 3.13 -15.15
N LYS A 50 20.57 4.27 -15.26
CA LYS A 50 22.04 4.35 -15.18
C LYS A 50 22.53 3.95 -13.80
N SER A 51 23.80 3.55 -13.67
CA SER A 51 24.40 3.13 -12.39
C SER A 51 24.40 4.21 -11.31
N ASP A 52 24.47 5.47 -11.70
CA ASP A 52 24.43 6.67 -10.87
C ASP A 52 23.08 7.39 -10.93
N GLY A 53 22.06 6.74 -11.50
CA GLY A 53 20.73 7.30 -11.65
C GLY A 53 19.96 7.37 -10.33
N LEU A 54 18.94 8.21 -10.31
CA LEU A 54 18.11 8.48 -9.13
C LEU A 54 16.69 7.92 -9.29
N ILE A 55 16.07 7.57 -8.18
CA ILE A 55 14.66 7.14 -8.13
C ILE A 55 13.91 8.06 -7.18
N PHE A 56 12.70 8.45 -7.55
CA PHE A 56 11.84 9.27 -6.69
C PHE A 56 10.46 8.62 -6.54
N PRO A 57 10.03 8.29 -5.30
CA PRO A 57 10.84 8.25 -4.06
C PRO A 57 11.82 7.06 -4.05
N ASP A 58 12.97 7.20 -3.37
CA ASP A 58 14.00 6.16 -3.22
C ASP A 58 13.92 5.39 -1.89
N ARG A 59 13.13 5.87 -0.93
CA ARG A 59 12.98 5.27 0.40
C ARG A 59 11.53 5.29 0.85
N ALA A 60 11.13 4.21 1.52
CA ALA A 60 9.87 4.11 2.24
C ALA A 60 10.09 3.33 3.53
N THR A 61 9.36 3.68 4.58
CA THR A 61 9.38 2.99 5.87
C THR A 61 7.96 2.79 6.35
N MET A 62 7.62 1.57 6.78
CA MET A 62 6.33 1.31 7.41
C MET A 62 6.46 1.44 8.93
N HIS A 63 5.40 1.94 9.55
CA HIS A 63 5.31 2.12 11.00
C HIS A 63 4.00 1.51 11.49
N MET A 64 4.00 1.06 12.74
CA MET A 64 2.83 0.51 13.41
C MET A 64 2.59 1.23 14.73
N VAL A 65 1.32 1.42 15.08
CA VAL A 65 0.87 1.95 16.37
C VAL A 65 -0.28 1.08 16.89
N GLY A 66 -0.44 1.02 18.21
CA GLY A 66 -1.66 0.51 18.84
C GLY A 66 -2.71 1.60 18.93
N ILE A 67 -3.96 1.23 18.64
CA ILE A 67 -5.11 2.15 18.67
C ILE A 67 -6.21 1.59 19.57
N GLU A 68 -7.03 2.49 20.11
CA GLU A 68 -8.31 2.18 20.75
C GLU A 68 -9.43 2.48 19.74
N ASP A 69 -10.27 1.47 19.49
CA ASP A 69 -11.28 1.54 18.42
C ASP A 69 -12.55 0.73 18.78
N ARG A 70 -12.94 0.80 20.06
CA ARG A 70 -14.06 0.01 20.60
C ARG A 70 -15.37 0.31 19.89
N ASP A 71 -15.72 1.59 19.74
CA ASP A 71 -17.01 1.98 19.16
C ASP A 71 -17.15 1.45 17.72
N TYR A 72 -16.10 1.61 16.91
CA TYR A 72 -16.09 1.07 15.55
C TYR A 72 -16.14 -0.46 15.52
N LYS A 73 -15.43 -1.13 16.43
CA LYS A 73 -15.48 -2.60 16.56
C LYS A 73 -16.88 -3.08 16.97
N GLU A 74 -17.56 -2.38 17.87
CA GLU A 74 -18.96 -2.69 18.22
C GLU A 74 -19.85 -2.58 16.97
N ASP A 75 -19.71 -1.50 16.20
CA ASP A 75 -20.52 -1.26 14.99
C ASP A 75 -20.23 -2.21 13.82
N LYS A 76 -18.98 -2.65 13.63
CA LYS A 76 -18.60 -3.47 12.45
C LYS A 76 -18.48 -4.95 12.74
N VAL A 77 -18.15 -5.33 13.97
CA VAL A 77 -17.93 -6.73 14.37
C VAL A 77 -19.10 -7.22 15.20
N GLU A 78 -19.48 -6.50 16.26
CA GLU A 78 -20.55 -6.94 17.15
C GLU A 78 -21.93 -6.88 16.50
N TRP A 79 -22.14 -6.00 15.53
CA TRP A 79 -23.37 -5.94 14.72
C TRP A 79 -23.82 -7.31 14.17
N TRP A 80 -22.88 -8.17 13.76
CA TRP A 80 -23.18 -9.49 13.22
C TRP A 80 -23.77 -10.48 14.23
N SER A 81 -23.70 -10.19 15.54
CA SER A 81 -24.39 -11.01 16.55
C SER A 81 -25.91 -10.93 16.45
N ASN A 82 -26.45 -9.83 15.95
CA ASN A 82 -27.89 -9.62 15.88
C ASN A 82 -28.24 -8.68 14.72
N VAL A 83 -28.44 -9.30 13.55
CA VAL A 83 -28.90 -8.62 12.34
C VAL A 83 -30.41 -8.74 12.28
N TYR A 84 -31.13 -7.76 12.82
CA TYR A 84 -32.60 -7.71 12.84
C TYR A 84 -33.27 -8.96 13.47
N GLY A 85 -32.67 -9.53 14.52
CA GLY A 85 -33.14 -10.75 15.19
C GLY A 85 -32.45 -12.03 14.73
N TYR A 86 -31.63 -11.98 13.66
CA TYR A 86 -30.88 -13.13 13.17
C TYR A 86 -29.43 -13.12 13.68
N ASN A 87 -28.98 -14.26 14.20
CA ASN A 87 -27.59 -14.42 14.63
C ASN A 87 -26.71 -14.80 13.42
N MET A 88 -25.87 -13.87 12.99
CA MET A 88 -24.87 -14.06 11.94
C MET A 88 -23.44 -14.06 12.51
N GLY A 89 -23.28 -14.43 13.78
CA GLY A 89 -22.01 -14.35 14.51
C GLY A 89 -20.89 -15.20 13.90
N CYS A 90 -21.21 -16.18 13.04
CA CYS A 90 -20.22 -16.93 12.26
C CYS A 90 -19.36 -16.03 11.37
N LEU A 91 -19.86 -14.86 10.95
CA LEU A 91 -19.14 -13.90 10.11
C LEU A 91 -18.10 -13.08 10.88
N LYS A 92 -18.22 -12.96 12.21
CA LYS A 92 -17.30 -12.15 13.03
C LYS A 92 -15.84 -12.55 12.85
N ASN A 93 -15.57 -13.86 12.77
CA ASN A 93 -14.22 -14.38 12.59
C ASN A 93 -13.61 -14.02 11.23
N TYR A 94 -14.44 -13.83 10.20
CA TYR A 94 -14.01 -13.40 8.87
C TYR A 94 -13.70 -11.90 8.88
N VAL A 95 -14.63 -11.08 9.38
CA VAL A 95 -14.47 -9.62 9.46
C VAL A 95 -13.22 -9.23 10.26
N MET A 96 -12.94 -9.93 11.37
CA MET A 96 -11.75 -9.66 12.20
C MET A 96 -10.41 -9.98 11.50
N ARG A 97 -10.41 -10.73 10.40
CA ARG A 97 -9.20 -11.11 9.65
C ARG A 97 -8.97 -10.22 8.43
N GLU A 98 -9.97 -9.46 8.01
CA GLU A 98 -9.87 -8.55 6.88
C GLU A 98 -9.36 -7.18 7.35
N PRO A 99 -8.19 -6.72 6.87
CA PRO A 99 -7.71 -5.38 7.22
C PRO A 99 -8.64 -4.29 6.68
N LEU A 100 -8.88 -3.27 7.50
CA LEU A 100 -9.62 -2.08 7.09
C LEU A 100 -8.65 -0.98 6.64
N VAL A 101 -9.02 -0.27 5.58
CA VAL A 101 -8.37 0.98 5.19
C VAL A 101 -9.28 2.15 5.56
N ASP A 102 -8.92 2.87 6.61
CA ASP A 102 -9.63 4.09 7.05
C ASP A 102 -8.66 5.08 7.73
N THR A 103 -9.13 6.30 7.99
CA THR A 103 -8.40 7.31 8.74
C THR A 103 -8.63 7.12 10.24
N VAL A 104 -7.55 7.02 11.00
CA VAL A 104 -7.59 6.93 12.46
C VAL A 104 -7.48 8.33 13.08
N ASP A 105 -8.36 8.68 14.03
CA ASP A 105 -8.23 9.92 14.80
C ASP A 105 -6.99 9.83 15.70
N LYS A 106 -6.19 10.90 15.76
CA LYS A 106 -4.98 10.96 16.59
C LYS A 106 -5.25 10.66 18.07
N ARG A 107 -6.46 10.95 18.57
CA ARG A 107 -6.86 10.69 19.96
C ARG A 107 -7.00 9.20 20.26
N GLN A 108 -7.19 8.36 19.24
CA GLN A 108 -7.30 6.91 19.36
C GLN A 108 -5.94 6.22 19.48
N ILE A 109 -4.83 6.91 19.21
CA ILE A 109 -3.48 6.31 19.28
C ILE A 109 -3.06 6.16 20.74
N CYS A 110 -2.78 4.94 21.18
CA CYS A 110 -2.46 4.61 22.58
C CYS A 110 -1.01 4.20 22.82
N THR A 111 -0.21 4.06 21.77
CA THR A 111 1.21 3.67 21.89
C THR A 111 2.09 4.60 21.06
N ASP A 112 3.38 4.59 21.37
CA ASP A 112 4.38 5.10 20.45
C ASP A 112 4.37 4.32 19.14
N HIS A 113 4.86 4.95 18.08
CA HIS A 113 5.05 4.29 16.80
C HIS A 113 6.29 3.40 16.83
N PHE A 114 6.19 2.25 16.19
CA PHE A 114 7.30 1.33 16.01
C PHE A 114 7.59 1.16 14.52
N PRO A 115 8.84 1.39 14.06
CA PRO A 115 9.23 1.13 12.69
C PRO A 115 9.24 -0.39 12.44
N LEU A 116 8.48 -0.83 11.43
CA LEU A 116 8.51 -2.22 10.99
C LEU A 116 9.85 -2.48 10.29
N LYS A 117 10.60 -3.47 10.79
CA LYS A 117 11.90 -3.88 10.26
C LYS A 117 11.77 -4.89 9.15
#